data_AF-A0A2L2Y2J0-F1
#
_entry.id   AF-A0A2L2Y2J0-F1
#
_cell.length_a   1.000
_cell.length_b   1.000
_cell.length_c   1.000
_cell.angle_alpha   90.00
_cell.angle_beta   90.00
_cell.angle_gamma   90.00
#
_symmetry.space_group_name_H-M   'P 1'
#
loop_
_entity.id
_entity.type
_entity.pdbx_description
1 polymer ?
#
loop_
_entity_poly.entity_id
_entity_poly.type
_entity_poly.pdbx_seq_one_letter_code
_entity_poly.pdbx_strand_id
1 'polypeptide(L)'
;LSAEIKKDSMAIKKYKAAHLSSEFLITLNDPRVLWNENWLAVVLELAGAILIYQVCKNAKMRQSESRFLVLAAMIATMCFEILPFFRAGYELWWYHPGFLNIIRARLPSYIISSFALTQYVADCLTKDAKLPTLTRAFVTSIFSLLIIAPFVWMAPRLLLITYHFDDPVFKDRIFDIPAIQLLVLLLLSFHTSHLFYENCDELSPHQKNTSNYILCALQSGLVAAIYTTVEQYVLYMLFKLTMQLHTGTCLLVAGAMLAYLAKGEIEYFQLKTTSKSGFFQPLKNKAFWGLAAAFIFLITLPLWMNSEDIKSTGTRLELGPCGITHAISNTNPLDVTRRRFVCPEDTRLLNYDFHCVAQNEMSQAVKDIRKTYTVCGKSFVNYLQTVQIMAVYSVLCLLVFHSVMRFSFAFQVEKKTIPKIIE
;
A
#
# COMPACT_ATOMS: atom_id res chain seq x y z
N LEU A 1 8.02 -43.69 -29.96
CA LEU A 1 7.00 -43.16 -29.01
C LEU A 1 7.48 -42.94 -27.57
N SER A 2 7.62 -43.95 -26.69
CA SER A 2 7.96 -43.70 -25.26
C SER A 2 9.34 -43.03 -25.04
N ALA A 3 10.34 -43.41 -25.84
CA ALA A 3 11.67 -42.78 -25.80
C ALA A 3 11.70 -41.36 -26.42
N GLU A 4 10.75 -41.06 -27.29
CA GLU A 4 10.63 -39.80 -28.03
C GLU A 4 9.96 -38.72 -27.17
N ILE A 5 8.88 -39.09 -26.48
CA ILE A 5 8.19 -38.24 -25.49
C ILE A 5 9.14 -37.85 -24.34
N LYS A 6 10.06 -38.76 -23.95
CA LYS A 6 11.05 -38.49 -22.91
C LYS A 6 12.14 -37.51 -23.38
N LYS A 7 12.48 -37.53 -24.67
CA LYS A 7 13.46 -36.62 -25.28
C LYS A 7 12.90 -35.20 -25.42
N ASP A 8 11.62 -35.07 -25.79
CA ASP A 8 10.91 -33.78 -25.85
C ASP A 8 10.68 -33.18 -24.46
N SER A 9 10.34 -33.99 -23.46
CA SER A 9 10.21 -33.54 -22.06
C SER A 9 11.54 -32.98 -21.51
N MET A 10 12.66 -33.61 -21.86
CA MET A 10 14.00 -33.16 -21.44
C MET A 10 14.46 -31.92 -22.20
N ALA A 11 14.13 -31.81 -23.49
CA ALA A 11 14.38 -30.62 -24.30
C ALA A 11 13.55 -29.43 -23.81
N ILE A 12 12.28 -29.61 -23.46
CA ILE A 12 11.42 -28.57 -22.86
C ILE A 12 11.93 -28.14 -21.49
N LYS A 13 12.43 -29.07 -20.66
CA LYS A 13 13.07 -28.72 -19.37
C LYS A 13 14.38 -27.97 -19.55
N LYS A 14 15.23 -28.36 -20.50
CA LYS A 14 16.47 -27.63 -20.83
C LYS A 14 16.19 -26.27 -21.44
N TYR A 15 15.16 -26.14 -22.28
CA TYR A 15 14.74 -24.88 -22.87
C TYR A 15 14.19 -23.92 -21.81
N LYS A 16 13.35 -24.41 -20.88
CA LYS A 16 12.91 -23.63 -19.71
C LYS A 16 14.08 -23.23 -18.81
N ALA A 17 15.02 -24.13 -18.53
CA ALA A 17 16.18 -23.84 -17.68
C ALA A 17 17.18 -22.85 -18.32
N ALA A 18 17.38 -22.92 -19.65
CA ALA A 18 18.26 -22.01 -20.39
C ALA A 18 17.63 -20.62 -20.63
N HIS A 19 16.30 -20.53 -20.71
CA HIS A 19 15.60 -19.24 -20.74
C HIS A 19 15.61 -18.55 -19.37
N LEU A 20 15.65 -19.33 -18.28
CA LEU A 20 15.83 -18.84 -16.91
C LEU A 20 17.24 -18.30 -16.63
N SER A 21 18.26 -18.67 -17.42
CA SER A 21 19.66 -18.32 -17.14
C SER A 21 20.21 -17.13 -17.95
N SER A 22 19.52 -16.65 -18.97
CA SER A 22 20.01 -15.56 -19.84
C SER A 22 19.23 -14.25 -19.74
N GLU A 23 18.14 -14.24 -18.96
CA GLU A 23 17.35 -13.05 -18.69
C GLU A 23 17.55 -12.69 -17.23
N PHE A 24 18.47 -11.75 -17.02
CA PHE A 24 18.88 -11.22 -15.74
C PHE A 24 17.69 -11.06 -14.77
N LEU A 25 17.89 -11.41 -13.49
CA LEU A 25 16.89 -11.25 -12.42
C LEU A 25 16.34 -9.82 -12.34
N ILE A 26 17.03 -8.84 -12.92
CA ILE A 26 16.63 -7.44 -12.96
C ILE A 26 16.71 -6.95 -14.41
N THR A 27 15.59 -6.50 -14.97
CA THR A 27 15.57 -5.78 -16.26
C THR A 27 15.29 -4.31 -16.01
N LEU A 28 16.13 -3.44 -16.58
CA LEU A 28 15.95 -1.99 -16.54
C LEU A 28 15.19 -1.55 -17.78
N ASN A 29 14.13 -0.76 -17.58
CA ASN A 29 13.47 -0.08 -18.69
C ASN A 29 14.33 1.13 -19.14
N ASP A 30 14.27 1.50 -20.43
CA ASP A 30 14.95 2.72 -20.89
C ASP A 30 14.31 3.94 -20.19
N PRO A 31 15.06 4.69 -19.35
CA PRO A 31 14.51 5.81 -18.60
C PRO A 31 14.00 6.93 -19.52
N ARG A 32 14.48 7.01 -20.77
CA ARG A 32 14.02 8.01 -21.74
C ARG A 32 12.59 7.72 -22.20
N VAL A 33 12.25 6.44 -22.34
CA VAL A 33 10.88 6.03 -22.70
C VAL A 33 9.94 6.34 -21.54
N LEU A 34 10.30 5.94 -20.31
CA LEU A 34 9.51 6.28 -19.12
C LEU A 34 9.39 7.80 -18.92
N TRP A 35 10.45 8.56 -19.20
CA TRP A 35 10.41 10.02 -19.08
C TRP A 35 9.43 10.64 -20.10
N ASN A 36 9.48 10.19 -21.35
CA ASN A 36 8.60 10.71 -22.39
C ASN A 36 7.14 10.30 -22.21
N GLU A 37 6.88 9.12 -21.64
CA GLU A 37 5.53 8.61 -21.41
C GLU A 37 4.94 9.11 -20.09
N ASN A 38 5.73 9.07 -19.00
CA ASN A 38 5.31 9.40 -17.65
C ASN A 38 6.50 9.86 -16.78
N TRP A 39 7.03 11.05 -17.05
CA TRP A 39 8.13 11.63 -16.26
C TRP A 39 7.84 11.69 -14.76
N LEU A 40 6.57 11.86 -14.36
CA LEU A 40 6.18 11.91 -12.95
C LEU A 40 6.49 10.59 -12.26
N ALA A 41 6.23 9.44 -12.88
CA ALA A 41 6.53 8.14 -12.30
C ALA A 41 8.03 8.01 -11.97
N VAL A 42 8.91 8.46 -12.88
CA VAL A 42 10.36 8.49 -12.68
C VAL A 42 10.75 9.42 -11.53
N VAL A 43 10.16 10.62 -11.50
CA VAL A 43 10.41 11.59 -10.42
C VAL A 43 9.95 11.06 -9.08
N LEU A 44 8.79 10.40 -9.00
CA LEU A 44 8.27 9.80 -7.78
C LEU A 44 9.13 8.63 -7.29
N GLU A 45 9.65 7.79 -8.18
CA GLU A 45 10.59 6.73 -7.81
C GLU A 45 11.90 7.31 -7.28
N LEU A 46 12.47 8.29 -7.96
CA LEU A 46 13.71 8.95 -7.54
C LEU A 46 13.52 9.69 -6.22
N ALA A 47 12.42 10.44 -6.09
CA ALA A 47 12.06 11.15 -4.87
C ALA A 47 11.81 10.18 -3.73
N GLY A 48 11.10 9.06 -3.97
CA GLY A 48 10.87 7.99 -3.01
C GLY A 48 12.17 7.39 -2.50
N ALA A 49 13.11 7.07 -3.39
CA ALA A 49 14.43 6.55 -3.04
C ALA A 49 15.25 7.56 -2.21
N ILE A 50 15.26 8.84 -2.63
CA ILE A 50 15.91 9.92 -1.88
C ILE A 50 15.28 10.07 -0.49
N LEU A 51 13.95 10.06 -0.40
CA LEU A 51 13.23 10.19 0.87
C LEU A 51 13.52 9.01 1.79
N ILE A 52 13.53 7.77 1.29
CA ILE A 52 13.93 6.60 2.09
C ILE A 52 15.36 6.77 2.60
N TYR A 53 16.28 7.18 1.73
CA TYR A 53 17.65 7.44 2.14
C TYR A 53 17.74 8.50 3.25
N GLN A 54 17.00 9.61 3.11
CA GLN A 54 16.94 10.66 4.12
C GLN A 54 16.30 10.17 5.43
N VAL A 55 15.26 9.34 5.35
CA VAL A 55 14.63 8.70 6.51
C VAL A 55 15.63 7.81 7.23
N CYS A 56 16.33 6.93 6.50
CA CYS A 56 17.38 6.08 7.03
C CYS A 56 18.51 6.90 7.69
N LYS A 57 18.92 8.01 7.05
CA LYS A 57 19.93 8.94 7.58
C LYS A 57 19.46 9.65 8.84
N ASN A 58 18.27 10.25 8.83
CA ASN A 58 17.68 10.95 9.97
C ASN A 58 17.50 10.00 11.16
N ALA A 59 17.04 8.78 10.89
CA ALA A 59 16.84 7.77 11.91
C ALA A 59 18.16 7.21 12.46
N LYS A 60 19.24 7.17 11.66
CA LYS A 60 20.61 6.89 12.16
C LYS A 60 21.08 7.98 13.14
N MET A 61 20.84 9.25 12.82
CA MET A 61 21.24 10.37 13.68
C MET A 61 20.46 10.42 15.00
N ARG A 62 19.21 9.96 15.00
CA ARG A 62 18.33 9.98 16.18
C ARG A 62 18.35 8.69 17.01
N GLN A 63 19.21 7.72 16.69
CA GLN A 63 19.21 6.36 17.27
C GLN A 63 17.81 5.75 17.37
N SER A 64 16.93 6.09 16.43
CA SER A 64 15.50 5.83 16.60
C SER A 64 15.13 4.46 16.06
N GLU A 65 14.46 3.67 16.88
CA GLU A 65 13.80 2.39 16.55
C GLU A 65 12.96 2.49 15.26
N SER A 66 12.44 3.69 14.95
CA SER A 66 11.67 4.03 13.76
C SER A 66 12.34 3.67 12.41
N ARG A 67 13.68 3.54 12.32
CA ARG A 67 14.31 3.05 11.06
C ARG A 67 14.00 1.59 10.78
N PHE A 68 13.88 0.79 11.83
CA PHE A 68 13.62 -0.63 11.70
C PHE A 68 12.13 -0.87 11.49
N LEU A 69 11.27 0.04 11.94
CA LEU A 69 9.86 0.06 11.53
C LEU A 69 9.71 0.29 10.01
N VAL A 70 10.53 1.16 9.41
CA VAL A 70 10.59 1.32 7.94
C VAL A 70 10.96 0.02 7.26
N LEU A 71 11.99 -0.67 7.77
CA LEU A 71 12.39 -1.97 7.26
C LEU A 71 11.25 -3.01 7.39
N ALA A 72 10.56 -3.05 8.54
CA ALA A 72 9.42 -3.92 8.75
C ALA A 72 8.29 -3.63 7.75
N ALA A 73 7.99 -2.36 7.50
CA ALA A 73 6.98 -1.92 6.53
C ALA A 73 7.35 -2.29 5.09
N MET A 74 8.62 -2.15 4.70
CA MET A 74 9.12 -2.60 3.40
C MET A 74 8.99 -4.12 3.24
N ILE A 75 9.35 -4.89 4.27
CA ILE A 75 9.22 -6.36 4.26
C ILE A 75 7.75 -6.77 4.16
N ALA A 76 6.87 -6.14 4.95
CA ALA A 76 5.45 -6.42 4.95
C ALA A 76 4.80 -6.19 3.58
N THR A 77 5.11 -5.06 2.93
CA THR A 77 4.62 -4.77 1.57
C THR A 77 5.24 -5.66 0.50
N MET A 78 6.54 -5.96 0.61
CA MET A 78 7.21 -6.89 -0.29
C MET A 78 6.56 -8.29 -0.26
N CYS A 79 6.11 -8.77 0.91
CA CYS A 79 5.35 -10.02 1.00
C CYS A 79 4.08 -10.00 0.15
N PHE A 80 3.30 -8.91 0.19
CA PHE A 80 2.09 -8.76 -0.64
C PHE A 80 2.41 -8.74 -2.13
N GLU A 81 3.49 -8.05 -2.52
CA GLU A 81 3.95 -7.98 -3.91
C GLU A 81 4.46 -9.32 -4.44
N ILE A 82 4.87 -10.24 -3.55
CA ILE A 82 5.34 -11.57 -3.95
C ILE A 82 4.16 -12.56 -4.08
N LEU A 83 3.01 -12.33 -3.45
CA LEU A 83 1.85 -13.24 -3.51
C LEU A 83 1.41 -13.63 -4.94
N PRO A 84 1.39 -12.71 -5.93
CA PRO A 84 1.08 -13.06 -7.33
C PRO A 84 1.98 -14.16 -7.91
N PHE A 85 3.24 -14.30 -7.48
CA PHE A 85 4.14 -15.36 -7.95
C PHE A 85 3.71 -16.74 -7.47
N PHE A 86 3.15 -16.83 -6.27
CA PHE A 86 2.67 -18.08 -5.70
C PHE A 86 1.26 -18.41 -6.16
N ARG A 87 0.45 -17.38 -6.44
CA ARG A 87 -0.95 -17.53 -6.82
C ARG A 87 -1.34 -16.53 -7.89
N ALA A 88 -1.42 -17.01 -9.13
CA ALA A 88 -1.91 -16.23 -10.25
C ALA A 88 -3.30 -15.65 -9.93
N GLY A 89 -3.47 -14.34 -10.20
CA GLY A 89 -4.71 -13.62 -9.99
C GLY A 89 -4.90 -12.97 -8.62
N TYR A 90 -4.01 -13.23 -7.65
CA TYR A 90 -3.97 -12.51 -6.37
C TYR A 90 -3.17 -11.21 -6.51
N GLU A 91 -3.58 -10.34 -7.43
CA GLU A 91 -2.94 -9.05 -7.67
C GLU A 91 -3.79 -7.98 -7.00
N LEU A 92 -3.41 -7.61 -5.77
CA LEU A 92 -4.13 -6.58 -5.01
C LEU A 92 -4.05 -5.21 -5.70
N TRP A 93 -3.08 -5.03 -6.59
CA TRP A 93 -2.85 -3.82 -7.34
C TRP A 93 -2.23 -4.20 -8.69
N TRP A 94 -2.56 -3.48 -9.76
CA TRP A 94 -2.07 -3.75 -11.11
C TRP A 94 -1.21 -2.57 -11.58
N TYR A 95 0.08 -2.72 -11.87
CA TYR A 95 0.95 -1.53 -11.90
C TYR A 95 1.46 -1.06 -13.26
N HIS A 96 1.80 0.23 -13.31
CA HIS A 96 2.78 0.82 -14.23
C HIS A 96 4.13 0.11 -14.10
N PRO A 97 4.86 -0.16 -15.20
CA PRO A 97 6.24 -0.61 -15.14
C PRO A 97 7.10 0.48 -14.48
N GLY A 98 7.71 0.19 -13.34
CA GLY A 98 8.70 1.08 -12.74
C GLY A 98 10.00 1.13 -13.56
N PHE A 99 11.00 1.88 -13.08
CA PHE A 99 12.36 1.84 -13.64
C PHE A 99 12.98 0.44 -13.52
N LEU A 100 12.66 -0.26 -12.43
CA LEU A 100 13.16 -1.59 -12.10
C LEU A 100 12.07 -2.65 -12.30
N ASN A 101 12.34 -3.63 -13.16
CA ASN A 101 11.58 -4.88 -13.21
C ASN A 101 12.44 -6.01 -12.63
N ILE A 102 11.84 -6.89 -11.83
CA ILE A 102 12.52 -8.06 -11.25
C ILE A 102 11.88 -9.33 -11.81
N ILE A 103 12.67 -10.24 -12.37
CA ILE A 103 12.22 -11.51 -12.98
C ILE A 103 11.21 -11.26 -14.13
N ARG A 104 11.40 -10.17 -14.89
CA ARG A 104 10.45 -9.68 -15.91
C ARG A 104 9.03 -9.44 -15.39
N ALA A 105 8.85 -9.54 -14.09
CA ALA A 105 7.68 -9.14 -13.35
C ALA A 105 7.92 -7.71 -12.84
N ARG A 106 6.82 -6.97 -12.77
CA ARG A 106 6.86 -5.58 -12.35
C ARG A 106 7.10 -5.57 -10.84
N LEU A 107 8.07 -4.78 -10.37
CA LEU A 107 8.17 -4.46 -8.96
C LEU A 107 7.80 -2.98 -8.79
N PRO A 108 6.66 -2.65 -8.17
CA PRO A 108 6.28 -1.26 -7.89
C PRO A 108 7.11 -0.74 -6.72
N SER A 109 8.39 -0.44 -6.99
CA SER A 109 9.31 0.09 -5.98
C SER A 109 8.73 1.31 -5.26
N TYR A 110 7.94 2.13 -5.96
CA TYR A 110 7.25 3.29 -5.40
C TYR A 110 6.19 2.94 -4.35
N ILE A 111 5.56 1.76 -4.33
CA ILE A 111 4.54 1.41 -3.32
C ILE A 111 5.16 0.90 -2.05
N ILE A 112 6.15 0.01 -2.19
CA ILE A 112 6.98 -0.43 -1.07
C ILE A 112 7.58 0.80 -0.40
N SER A 113 8.09 1.73 -1.21
CA SER A 113 8.66 2.99 -0.71
C SER A 113 7.62 3.91 -0.10
N SER A 114 6.49 4.14 -0.78
CA SER A 114 5.44 5.05 -0.29
C SER A 114 4.85 4.55 1.01
N PHE A 115 4.53 3.27 1.12
CA PHE A 115 4.01 2.68 2.36
C PHE A 115 5.01 2.79 3.51
N ALA A 116 6.28 2.47 3.27
CA ALA A 116 7.30 2.57 4.30
C ALA A 116 7.53 4.02 4.77
N LEU A 117 7.47 4.98 3.84
CA LEU A 117 7.55 6.41 4.14
C LEU A 117 6.33 6.92 4.90
N THR A 118 5.11 6.53 4.50
CA THR A 118 3.87 6.93 5.20
C THR A 118 3.86 6.37 6.61
N GLN A 119 4.31 5.12 6.79
CA GLN A 119 4.45 4.50 8.10
C GLN A 119 5.43 5.24 9.00
N TYR A 120 6.58 5.63 8.47
CA TYR A 120 7.60 6.37 9.21
C TYR A 120 7.10 7.75 9.64
N VAL A 121 6.46 8.48 8.72
CA VAL A 121 5.91 9.81 9.03
C VAL A 121 4.81 9.67 10.08
N ALA A 122 3.93 8.68 9.94
CA ALA A 122 2.89 8.39 10.93
C ALA A 122 3.49 8.10 12.32
N ASP A 123 4.49 7.23 12.44
CA ASP A 123 5.19 6.97 13.71
C ASP A 123 5.85 8.24 14.28
N CYS A 124 6.50 9.05 13.44
CA CYS A 124 7.10 10.32 13.89
C CYS A 124 6.07 11.31 14.45
N LEU A 125 4.83 11.28 13.96
CA LEU A 125 3.75 12.15 14.43
C LEU A 125 3.09 11.62 15.70
N THR A 126 3.10 10.30 15.94
CA THR A 126 2.43 9.69 17.10
C THR A 126 3.37 9.40 18.28
N LYS A 127 4.68 9.31 18.05
CA LYS A 127 5.66 8.92 19.07
C LYS A 127 5.67 9.83 20.31
N ASP A 128 5.45 11.13 20.14
CA ASP A 128 5.47 12.10 21.24
C ASP A 128 4.20 12.06 22.10
N ALA A 129 3.13 11.42 21.62
CA ALA A 129 1.86 11.31 22.36
C ALA A 129 1.95 10.39 23.58
N LYS A 130 3.00 9.57 23.69
CA LYS A 130 3.20 8.58 24.77
C LYS A 130 1.98 7.67 24.94
N LEU A 131 1.49 7.13 23.84
CA LEU A 131 0.41 6.15 23.84
C LEU A 131 0.97 4.75 24.18
N PRO A 132 0.21 3.89 24.88
CA PRO A 132 0.58 2.49 25.02
C PRO A 132 0.54 1.78 23.67
N THR A 133 1.13 0.59 23.62
CA THR A 133 1.60 -0.05 22.39
C THR A 133 0.49 -0.30 21.37
N LEU A 134 -0.64 -0.87 21.80
CA LEU A 134 -1.74 -1.19 20.88
C LEU A 134 -2.44 0.08 20.37
N THR A 135 -2.68 1.04 21.26
CA THR A 135 -3.27 2.35 20.95
C THR A 135 -2.37 3.14 20.01
N ARG A 136 -1.05 3.14 20.26
CA ARG A 136 -0.06 3.77 19.38
C ARG A 136 -0.09 3.14 18.00
N ALA A 137 -0.10 1.80 17.91
CA ALA A 137 -0.17 1.11 16.62
C ALA A 137 -1.46 1.45 15.86
N PHE A 138 -2.60 1.52 16.54
CA PHE A 138 -3.87 1.95 15.95
C PHE A 138 -3.83 3.40 15.45
N VAL A 139 -3.37 4.35 16.27
CA VAL A 139 -3.29 5.75 15.84
C VAL A 139 -2.28 5.91 14.69
N THR A 140 -1.13 5.23 14.75
CA THR A 140 -0.16 5.18 13.66
C THR A 140 -0.79 4.61 12.38
N SER A 141 -1.65 3.59 12.47
CA SER A 141 -2.29 3.01 11.28
C SER A 141 -3.34 3.90 10.64
N ILE A 142 -4.15 4.57 11.45
CA ILE A 142 -5.06 5.61 10.96
C ILE A 142 -4.27 6.73 10.30
N PHE A 143 -3.15 7.17 10.90
CA PHE A 143 -2.32 8.23 10.34
C PHE A 143 -1.70 7.81 9.01
N SER A 144 -1.13 6.61 8.93
CA SER A 144 -0.56 6.06 7.70
C SER A 144 -1.62 6.00 6.59
N LEU A 145 -2.84 5.52 6.90
CA LEU A 145 -3.96 5.47 5.97
C LEU A 145 -4.37 6.87 5.48
N LEU A 146 -4.46 7.85 6.39
CA LEU A 146 -4.83 9.22 6.04
C LEU A 146 -3.77 9.92 5.17
N ILE A 147 -2.49 9.60 5.38
CA ILE A 147 -1.39 10.15 4.58
C ILE A 147 -1.40 9.52 3.18
N ILE A 148 -1.60 8.20 3.07
CA ILE A 148 -1.49 7.47 1.79
C ILE A 148 -2.75 7.55 0.92
N ALA A 149 -3.94 7.76 1.49
CA ALA A 149 -5.19 7.73 0.74
C ALA A 149 -5.24 8.72 -0.44
N PRO A 150 -4.82 10.00 -0.31
CA PRO A 150 -4.68 10.93 -1.44
C PRO A 150 -3.80 10.40 -2.57
N PHE A 151 -2.70 9.73 -2.23
CA PHE A 151 -1.79 9.15 -3.22
C PHE A 151 -2.46 8.00 -3.96
N VAL A 152 -3.12 7.08 -3.23
CA VAL A 152 -3.85 5.96 -3.85
C VAL A 152 -5.04 6.45 -4.68
N TRP A 153 -5.67 7.57 -4.30
CA TRP A 153 -6.73 8.19 -5.09
C TRP A 153 -6.25 8.74 -6.44
N MET A 154 -5.08 9.38 -6.42
CA MET A 154 -4.48 10.00 -7.61
C MET A 154 -3.76 9.00 -8.51
N ALA A 155 -3.18 7.96 -7.93
CA ALA A 155 -2.32 7.01 -8.64
C ALA A 155 -2.96 6.37 -9.88
N PRO A 156 -4.25 5.99 -9.90
CA PRO A 156 -4.89 5.48 -11.11
C PRO A 156 -5.07 6.50 -12.22
N ARG A 157 -5.29 7.76 -11.86
CA ARG A 157 -5.42 8.86 -12.81
C ARG A 157 -4.08 9.26 -13.42
N LEU A 158 -3.00 9.05 -12.65
CA LEU A 158 -1.62 9.26 -13.09
C LEU A 158 -1.01 8.02 -13.74
N LEU A 159 -1.83 7.00 -14.02
CA LEU A 159 -1.44 5.70 -14.55
C LEU A 159 -0.41 4.93 -13.72
N LEU A 160 -0.11 5.35 -12.49
CA LEU A 160 0.80 4.68 -11.58
C LEU A 160 0.22 3.31 -11.18
N ILE A 161 -1.06 3.28 -10.79
CA ILE A 161 -1.75 2.07 -10.37
C ILE A 161 -2.99 1.85 -11.25
N THR A 162 -3.01 0.79 -12.03
CA THR A 162 -4.22 0.26 -12.66
C THR A 162 -4.94 -0.75 -11.76
N TYR A 163 -6.23 -0.97 -12.02
CA TYR A 163 -7.02 -1.99 -11.33
C TYR A 163 -7.69 -2.91 -12.33
N HIS A 164 -8.05 -4.11 -11.88
CA HIS A 164 -8.96 -4.96 -12.62
C HIS A 164 -10.40 -4.55 -12.28
N PHE A 165 -11.02 -3.74 -13.13
CA PHE A 165 -12.31 -3.09 -12.81
C PHE A 165 -13.47 -4.09 -12.65
N ASP A 166 -13.40 -5.24 -13.32
CA ASP A 166 -14.42 -6.29 -13.22
C ASP A 166 -14.15 -7.30 -12.12
N ASP A 167 -13.07 -7.13 -11.36
CA ASP A 167 -12.84 -7.99 -10.22
C ASP A 167 -13.83 -7.57 -9.12
N PRO A 168 -14.72 -8.47 -8.67
CA PRO A 168 -15.71 -8.12 -7.67
C PRO A 168 -15.09 -7.69 -6.34
N VAL A 169 -13.82 -8.03 -6.10
CA VAL A 169 -13.04 -7.57 -4.95
C VAL A 169 -12.78 -6.05 -5.01
N PHE A 170 -12.66 -5.46 -6.22
CA PHE A 170 -12.40 -4.02 -6.44
C PHE A 170 -13.63 -3.21 -6.86
N LYS A 171 -14.81 -3.84 -6.91
CA LYS A 171 -16.06 -3.20 -7.30
C LYS A 171 -16.47 -2.09 -6.32
N ASP A 172 -16.26 -2.34 -5.04
CA ASP A 172 -16.65 -1.45 -3.95
C ASP A 172 -15.57 -0.40 -3.73
N ARG A 173 -15.92 0.88 -3.89
CA ARG A 173 -14.95 2.00 -3.88
C ARG A 173 -15.34 3.14 -2.95
N ILE A 174 -14.34 3.82 -2.42
CA ILE A 174 -14.47 5.05 -1.62
C ILE A 174 -13.60 6.10 -2.31
N PHE A 175 -14.21 7.15 -2.87
CA PHE A 175 -13.51 8.13 -3.73
C PHE A 175 -12.68 7.45 -4.83
N ASP A 176 -13.24 6.48 -5.56
CA ASP A 176 -12.54 5.66 -6.57
C ASP A 176 -11.40 4.75 -6.08
N ILE A 177 -11.06 4.80 -4.79
CA ILE A 177 -10.11 3.87 -4.19
C ILE A 177 -10.87 2.59 -3.86
N PRO A 178 -10.40 1.40 -4.28
CA PRO A 178 -11.02 0.16 -3.87
C PRO A 178 -11.00 0.02 -2.34
N ALA A 179 -12.16 -0.21 -1.73
CA ALA A 179 -12.31 -0.28 -0.28
C ALA A 179 -11.44 -1.39 0.34
N ILE A 180 -11.25 -2.49 -0.41
CA ILE A 180 -10.36 -3.58 -0.02
C ILE A 180 -8.91 -3.12 0.17
N GLN A 181 -8.42 -2.20 -0.66
CA GLN A 181 -7.05 -1.68 -0.54
C GLN A 181 -6.90 -0.83 0.71
N LEU A 182 -7.88 0.00 1.02
CA LEU A 182 -7.89 0.76 2.27
C LEU A 182 -7.92 -0.16 3.49
N LEU A 183 -8.67 -1.27 3.43
CA LEU A 183 -8.69 -2.30 4.47
C LEU A 183 -7.30 -2.94 4.64
N VAL A 184 -6.66 -3.37 3.55
CA VAL A 184 -5.31 -3.95 3.60
C VAL A 184 -4.32 -2.96 4.19
N LEU A 185 -4.32 -1.70 3.73
CA LEU A 185 -3.39 -0.69 4.20
C LEU A 185 -3.58 -0.39 5.70
N LEU A 186 -4.83 -0.33 6.18
CA LEU A 186 -5.14 -0.16 7.60
C LEU A 186 -4.59 -1.33 8.43
N LEU A 187 -4.94 -2.56 8.07
CA LEU A 187 -4.55 -3.77 8.79
C LEU A 187 -3.04 -3.99 8.73
N LEU A 188 -2.43 -3.85 7.55
CA LEU A 188 -0.99 -4.00 7.35
C LEU A 188 -0.22 -3.01 8.19
N SER A 189 -0.65 -1.74 8.19
CA SER A 189 -0.03 -0.71 9.00
C SER A 189 -0.21 -0.99 10.50
N PHE A 190 -1.38 -1.44 10.93
CA PHE A 190 -1.65 -1.77 12.33
C PHE A 190 -0.75 -2.92 12.80
N HIS A 191 -0.80 -4.06 12.11
CA HIS A 191 -0.02 -5.25 12.48
C HIS A 191 1.48 -5.00 12.43
N THR A 192 1.96 -4.28 11.41
CA THR A 192 3.38 -3.93 11.30
C THR A 192 3.83 -3.10 12.50
N SER A 193 3.07 -2.06 12.88
CA SER A 193 3.42 -1.22 14.02
C SER A 193 3.26 -1.95 15.35
N HIS A 194 2.16 -2.68 15.55
CA HIS A 194 1.86 -3.38 16.79
C HIS A 194 2.94 -4.42 17.11
N LEU A 195 3.18 -5.34 16.17
CA LEU A 195 4.17 -6.41 16.34
C LEU A 195 5.59 -5.84 16.47
N PHE A 196 5.90 -4.76 15.75
CA PHE A 196 7.22 -4.13 15.85
C PHE A 196 7.46 -3.54 17.24
N TYR A 197 6.48 -2.80 17.78
CA TYR A 197 6.59 -2.23 19.13
C TYR A 197 6.66 -3.33 20.19
N GLU A 198 5.77 -4.34 20.12
CA GLU A 198 5.75 -5.47 21.04
C GLU A 198 7.11 -6.20 21.07
N ASN A 199 7.61 -6.62 19.90
CA ASN A 199 8.90 -7.30 19.78
C ASN A 199 10.09 -6.43 20.26
N CYS A 200 10.04 -5.10 20.06
CA CYS A 200 11.12 -4.21 20.48
C CYS A 200 11.07 -3.85 21.97
N ASP A 201 9.88 -3.82 22.56
CA ASP A 201 9.67 -3.53 23.98
C ASP A 201 10.07 -4.73 24.85
N GLU A 202 9.96 -5.96 24.34
CA GLU A 202 10.44 -7.18 25.01
C GLU A 202 11.98 -7.27 25.09
N LEU A 203 12.72 -6.55 24.24
CA LEU A 203 14.18 -6.57 24.27
C LEU A 203 14.73 -5.92 25.54
N SER A 204 15.53 -6.67 26.30
CA SER A 204 16.28 -6.11 27.43
C SER A 204 17.26 -5.02 26.97
N PRO A 205 17.66 -4.06 27.84
CA PRO A 205 18.53 -2.96 27.44
C PRO A 205 19.85 -3.39 26.76
N HIS A 206 20.42 -4.52 27.19
CA HIS A 206 21.66 -5.08 26.65
C HIS A 206 21.46 -5.74 25.28
N GLN A 207 20.23 -6.14 24.96
CA GLN A 207 19.84 -6.74 23.69
C GLN A 207 19.42 -5.71 22.64
N LYS A 208 19.33 -4.41 22.97
CA LYS A 208 18.98 -3.34 22.03
C LYS A 208 20.13 -2.99 21.09
N ASN A 209 20.58 -3.96 20.31
CA ASN A 209 21.60 -3.84 19.27
C ASN A 209 20.96 -3.85 17.87
N THR A 210 21.72 -3.40 16.86
CA THR A 210 21.25 -3.31 15.47
C THR A 210 20.75 -4.65 14.92
N SER A 211 21.41 -5.76 15.25
CA SER A 211 21.04 -7.10 14.75
C SER A 211 19.68 -7.56 15.26
N ASN A 212 19.40 -7.36 16.54
CA ASN A 212 18.12 -7.71 17.13
C ASN A 212 16.99 -6.83 16.57
N TYR A 213 17.23 -5.54 16.34
CA TYR A 213 16.24 -4.71 15.67
C TYR A 213 15.97 -5.13 14.22
N ILE A 214 16.98 -5.61 13.47
CA ILE A 214 16.77 -6.19 12.13
C ILE A 214 15.91 -7.44 12.25
N LEU A 215 16.16 -8.29 13.24
CA LEU A 215 15.38 -9.49 13.50
C LEU A 215 13.92 -9.14 13.85
N CYS A 216 13.70 -8.18 14.76
CA CYS A 216 12.37 -7.69 15.09
C CYS A 216 11.65 -7.14 13.86
N ALA A 217 12.35 -6.37 13.00
CA ALA A 217 11.76 -5.85 11.77
C ALA A 217 11.39 -6.95 10.78
N LEU A 218 12.26 -7.96 10.61
CA LEU A 218 12.02 -9.11 9.75
C LEU A 218 10.81 -9.92 10.23
N GLN A 219 10.78 -10.28 11.52
CA GLN A 219 9.68 -11.02 12.12
C GLN A 219 8.37 -10.25 12.04
N SER A 220 8.38 -8.97 12.44
CA SER A 220 7.19 -8.13 12.43
C SER A 220 6.65 -7.94 11.02
N GLY A 221 7.51 -7.68 10.03
CA GLY A 221 7.08 -7.52 8.64
C GLY A 221 6.49 -8.79 8.03
N LEU A 222 7.13 -9.95 8.25
CA LEU A 222 6.64 -11.24 7.76
C LEU A 222 5.30 -11.63 8.41
N VAL A 223 5.22 -11.57 9.75
CA VAL A 223 4.01 -11.96 10.49
C VAL A 223 2.88 -10.98 10.24
N ALA A 224 3.15 -9.67 10.13
CA ALA A 224 2.13 -8.69 9.80
C ALA A 224 1.48 -8.96 8.44
N ALA A 225 2.26 -9.36 7.43
CA ALA A 225 1.71 -9.71 6.12
C ALA A 225 0.77 -10.92 6.19
N ILE A 226 1.14 -11.94 6.98
CA ILE A 226 0.31 -13.14 7.20
C ILE A 226 -0.99 -12.75 7.92
N TYR A 227 -0.90 -12.03 9.05
CA TYR A 227 -2.07 -11.60 9.82
C TYR A 227 -3.01 -10.74 8.99
N THR A 228 -2.46 -9.79 8.23
CA THR A 228 -3.25 -8.95 7.32
C THR A 228 -3.98 -9.79 6.29
N THR A 229 -3.31 -10.74 5.65
CA THR A 229 -3.92 -11.61 4.63
C THR A 229 -5.05 -12.46 5.22
N VAL A 230 -4.81 -13.07 6.38
CA VAL A 230 -5.80 -13.92 7.06
C VAL A 230 -7.00 -13.10 7.53
N GLU A 231 -6.76 -11.97 8.20
CA GLU A 231 -7.83 -11.12 8.75
C GLU A 231 -8.66 -10.48 7.62
N GLN A 232 -8.01 -9.95 6.59
CA GLN A 232 -8.69 -9.44 5.41
C GLN A 232 -9.57 -10.52 4.78
N TYR A 233 -9.05 -11.75 4.63
CA TYR A 233 -9.80 -12.86 4.05
C TYR A 233 -11.01 -13.22 4.91
N VAL A 234 -10.85 -13.31 6.23
CA VAL A 234 -11.96 -13.60 7.17
C VAL A 234 -13.02 -12.51 7.11
N LEU A 235 -12.64 -11.23 7.16
CA LEU A 235 -13.56 -10.10 7.06
C LEU A 235 -14.30 -10.08 5.71
N TYR A 236 -13.58 -10.36 4.62
CA TYR A 236 -14.18 -10.42 3.29
C TYR A 236 -15.17 -11.59 3.18
N MET A 237 -14.79 -12.80 3.62
CA MET A 237 -15.68 -13.96 3.65
C MET A 237 -16.94 -13.68 4.49
N LEU A 238 -16.78 -13.15 5.70
CA LEU A 238 -17.90 -12.93 6.61
C LEU A 238 -18.86 -11.84 6.11
N PHE A 239 -18.35 -10.64 5.80
CA PHE A 239 -19.21 -9.51 5.53
C PHE A 239 -19.61 -9.41 4.05
N LYS A 240 -18.68 -9.65 3.12
CA LYS A 240 -18.98 -9.52 1.70
C LYS A 240 -19.65 -10.77 1.14
N LEU A 241 -19.15 -11.96 1.47
CA LEU A 241 -19.65 -13.20 0.87
C LEU A 241 -20.84 -13.79 1.62
N THR A 242 -20.78 -13.88 2.96
CA THR A 242 -21.89 -14.43 3.75
C THR A 242 -23.01 -13.41 3.97
N MET A 243 -22.69 -12.17 4.35
CA MET A 243 -23.70 -11.14 4.64
C MET A 243 -24.06 -10.24 3.45
N GLN A 244 -23.37 -10.38 2.30
CA GLN A 244 -23.61 -9.57 1.09
C GLN A 244 -23.50 -8.04 1.30
N LEU A 245 -22.71 -7.60 2.29
CA LEU A 245 -22.50 -6.19 2.58
C LEU A 245 -21.42 -5.59 1.68
N HIS A 246 -21.39 -4.26 1.61
CA HIS A 246 -20.32 -3.53 0.91
C HIS A 246 -18.97 -3.76 1.61
N THR A 247 -17.87 -3.89 0.85
CA THR A 247 -16.51 -4.07 1.39
C THR A 247 -16.07 -2.87 2.24
N GLY A 248 -16.65 -1.69 2.01
CA GLY A 248 -16.51 -0.54 2.91
C GLY A 248 -16.97 -0.84 4.34
N THR A 249 -17.95 -1.72 4.54
CA THR A 249 -18.36 -2.18 5.87
C THR A 249 -17.25 -2.96 6.57
N CYS A 250 -16.49 -3.78 5.84
CA CYS A 250 -15.33 -4.48 6.41
C CYS A 250 -14.29 -3.51 6.97
N LEU A 251 -14.01 -2.42 6.23
CA LEU A 251 -13.11 -1.36 6.67
C LEU A 251 -13.61 -0.67 7.95
N LEU A 252 -14.91 -0.35 8.00
CA LEU A 252 -15.52 0.29 9.18
C LEU A 252 -15.52 -0.64 10.40
N VAL A 253 -15.83 -1.92 10.21
CA VAL A 253 -15.83 -2.93 11.29
C VAL A 253 -14.41 -3.14 11.83
N ALA A 254 -13.42 -3.31 10.94
CA ALA A 254 -12.02 -3.43 11.34
C ALA A 254 -11.57 -2.19 12.12
N GLY A 255 -11.84 -0.99 11.60
CA GLY A 255 -11.53 0.26 12.28
C GLY A 255 -12.21 0.38 13.65
N ALA A 256 -13.49 0.02 13.75
CA ALA A 256 -14.24 0.06 15.01
C ALA A 256 -13.73 -0.96 16.04
N MET A 257 -13.38 -2.17 15.61
CA MET A 257 -12.79 -3.20 16.46
C MET A 257 -11.43 -2.76 17.00
N LEU A 258 -10.54 -2.24 16.14
CA LEU A 258 -9.25 -1.71 16.56
C LEU A 258 -9.41 -0.51 17.50
N ALA A 259 -10.36 0.38 17.23
CA ALA A 259 -10.68 1.50 18.11
C ALA A 259 -11.20 1.04 19.47
N TYR A 260 -12.03 -0.01 19.51
CA TYR A 260 -12.52 -0.62 20.74
C TYR A 260 -11.38 -1.22 21.57
N LEU A 261 -10.46 -1.96 20.93
CA LEU A 261 -9.29 -2.52 21.60
C LEU A 261 -8.37 -1.41 22.14
N ALA A 262 -8.11 -0.37 21.35
CA ALA A 262 -7.33 0.79 21.78
C ALA A 262 -7.99 1.51 22.97
N LYS A 263 -9.32 1.69 22.93
CA LYS A 263 -10.07 2.26 24.04
C LYS A 263 -9.93 1.41 25.32
N GLY A 264 -10.04 0.09 25.19
CA GLY A 264 -9.85 -0.83 26.32
C GLY A 264 -8.47 -0.72 26.96
N GLU A 265 -7.42 -0.56 26.14
CA GLU A 265 -6.05 -0.35 26.63
C GLU A 265 -5.88 1.00 27.36
N ILE A 266 -6.48 2.07 26.82
CA ILE A 266 -6.51 3.40 27.46
C ILE A 266 -7.19 3.33 28.84
N GLU A 267 -8.33 2.64 28.93
CA GLU A 267 -9.08 2.47 30.18
C GLU A 267 -8.31 1.61 31.19
N TYR A 268 -7.67 0.53 30.73
CA TYR A 268 -6.85 -0.35 31.56
C TYR A 268 -5.68 0.39 32.22
N PHE A 269 -4.97 1.23 31.46
CA PHE A 269 -3.86 2.04 31.99
C PHE A 269 -4.31 3.34 32.68
N GLN A 270 -5.63 3.56 32.81
CA GLN A 270 -6.23 4.76 33.40
C GLN A 270 -5.62 6.07 32.85
N LEU A 271 -5.38 6.10 31.53
CA LEU A 271 -4.65 7.23 30.94
C LEU A 271 -5.47 8.51 31.06
N LYS A 272 -4.85 9.54 31.62
CA LYS A 272 -5.42 10.88 31.63
C LYS A 272 -4.79 11.69 30.50
N THR A 273 -5.63 12.26 29.65
CA THR A 273 -5.21 13.24 28.65
C THR A 273 -4.74 14.48 29.37
N THR A 274 -3.50 14.90 29.15
CA THR A 274 -3.00 16.16 29.66
C THR A 274 -2.53 16.99 28.48
N SER A 275 -3.22 18.11 28.21
CA SER A 275 -2.70 19.09 27.26
C SER A 275 -1.56 19.85 27.95
N LYS A 276 -0.36 19.26 27.94
CA LYS A 276 0.86 19.93 28.38
C LYS A 276 1.42 20.87 27.32
N SER A 277 0.95 20.71 26.08
CA SER A 277 1.47 21.43 24.92
C SER A 277 0.63 22.65 24.57
N GLY A 278 1.30 23.77 24.28
CA GLY A 278 0.65 24.94 23.71
C GLY A 278 0.08 24.61 22.32
N PHE A 279 -0.97 25.33 21.90
CA PHE A 279 -1.60 25.16 20.58
C PHE A 279 -0.61 25.17 19.40
N PHE A 280 0.50 25.91 19.53
CA PHE A 280 1.54 26.04 18.51
C PHE A 280 2.66 24.99 18.60
N GLN A 281 2.66 24.08 19.57
CA GLN A 281 3.72 23.08 19.72
C GLN A 281 3.79 22.09 18.55
N PRO A 282 2.68 21.53 18.03
CA PRO A 282 2.72 20.68 16.84
C PRO A 282 3.33 21.39 15.62
N LEU A 283 3.13 22.70 15.48
CA LEU A 283 3.72 23.51 14.41
C LEU A 283 5.24 23.67 14.53
N LYS A 284 5.86 23.27 15.64
CA LYS A 284 7.33 23.22 15.76
C LYS A 284 7.90 21.90 15.21
N ASN A 285 7.06 20.88 14.99
CA ASN A 285 7.50 19.60 14.46
C ASN A 285 7.77 19.69 12.95
N LYS A 286 9.00 19.39 12.53
CA LYS A 286 9.39 19.40 11.10
C LYS A 286 8.61 18.37 10.26
N ALA A 287 8.22 17.24 10.85
CA ALA A 287 7.43 16.21 10.16
C ALA A 287 6.04 16.74 9.77
N PHE A 288 5.44 17.58 10.62
CA PHE A 288 4.15 18.20 10.32
C PHE A 288 4.21 19.12 9.10
N TRP A 289 5.24 19.98 9.01
CA TRP A 289 5.41 20.85 7.84
C TRP A 289 5.79 20.08 6.58
N GLY A 290 6.59 19.02 6.69
CA GLY A 290 6.86 18.12 5.57
C GLY A 290 5.57 17.50 5.03
N LEU A 291 4.68 17.06 5.91
CA LEU A 291 3.38 16.52 5.55
C LEU A 291 2.44 17.58 4.96
N ALA A 292 2.40 18.77 5.54
CA ALA A 292 1.63 19.89 5.00
C ALA A 292 2.10 20.26 3.57
N ALA A 293 3.42 20.29 3.35
CA ALA A 293 4.00 20.51 2.02
C ALA A 293 3.62 19.39 1.05
N ALA A 294 3.65 18.13 1.49
CA ALA A 294 3.22 16.99 0.67
C ALA A 294 1.73 17.10 0.27
N PHE A 295 0.86 17.51 1.19
CA PHE A 295 -0.54 17.77 0.86
C PHE A 295 -0.74 18.96 -0.08
N ILE A 296 -0.02 20.06 0.11
CA ILE A 296 -0.05 21.19 -0.84
C ILE A 296 0.39 20.73 -2.24
N PHE A 297 1.44 19.92 -2.32
CA PHE A 297 1.87 19.32 -3.58
C PHE A 297 0.77 18.46 -4.22
N LEU A 298 0.10 17.61 -3.45
CA LEU A 298 -1.00 16.76 -3.96
C LEU A 298 -2.24 17.57 -4.38
N ILE A 299 -2.58 18.63 -3.65
CA ILE A 299 -3.68 19.55 -4.00
C ILE A 299 -3.37 20.29 -5.30
N THR A 300 -2.12 20.72 -5.47
CA THR A 300 -1.72 21.45 -6.67
C THR A 300 -1.57 20.54 -7.87
N LEU A 301 -1.19 19.26 -7.70
CA LEU A 301 -0.93 18.30 -8.78
C LEU A 301 -1.94 18.34 -9.95
N PRO A 302 -3.27 18.31 -9.72
CA PRO A 302 -4.27 18.34 -10.80
C PRO A 302 -4.32 19.69 -11.57
N LEU A 303 -3.74 20.77 -11.04
CA LEU A 303 -3.75 22.09 -11.68
C LEU A 303 -2.69 22.24 -12.78
N TRP A 304 -1.60 21.48 -12.69
CA TRP A 304 -0.46 21.58 -13.62
C TRP A 304 -0.18 20.30 -14.38
N MET A 305 -0.76 19.17 -13.95
CA MET A 305 -0.69 17.92 -14.70
C MET A 305 -1.96 17.67 -15.48
N ASN A 306 -1.82 17.66 -16.82
CA ASN A 306 -2.86 17.13 -17.69
C ASN A 306 -2.77 15.60 -17.67
N SER A 307 -3.76 14.94 -17.09
CA SER A 307 -3.79 13.48 -17.02
C SER A 307 -3.98 12.82 -18.40
N GLU A 308 -4.55 13.53 -19.39
CA GLU A 308 -4.73 13.00 -20.75
C GLU A 308 -3.40 12.80 -21.49
N ASP A 309 -2.41 13.63 -21.21
CA ASP A 309 -1.11 13.59 -21.88
C ASP A 309 -0.22 12.44 -21.35
N ILE A 310 -0.60 11.81 -20.24
CA ILE A 310 0.17 10.73 -19.63
C ILE A 310 -0.06 9.45 -20.40
N LYS A 311 1.04 8.81 -20.81
CA LYS A 311 1.03 7.51 -21.45
C LYS A 311 1.73 6.50 -20.56
N SER A 312 1.42 5.23 -20.75
CA SER A 312 2.18 4.17 -20.09
C SER A 312 2.20 2.91 -20.92
N THR A 313 3.36 2.63 -21.47
CA THR A 313 3.64 1.41 -22.23
C THR A 313 4.32 0.39 -21.34
N GLY A 314 3.77 -0.82 -21.35
CA GLY A 314 4.46 -1.96 -20.75
C GLY A 314 3.60 -3.19 -20.71
N THR A 315 4.15 -4.24 -20.11
CA THR A 315 3.38 -5.44 -19.81
C THR A 315 2.18 -5.01 -18.96
N ARG A 316 0.99 -5.54 -19.23
CA ARG A 316 -0.31 -5.30 -18.59
C ARG A 316 -1.16 -6.57 -18.72
N LEU A 317 -2.44 -6.51 -18.33
CA LEU A 317 -3.35 -7.66 -18.42
C LEU A 317 -3.62 -7.90 -19.89
N GLU A 318 -3.66 -9.16 -20.32
CA GLU A 318 -3.91 -9.53 -21.71
C GLU A 318 -5.08 -8.70 -22.30
N LEU A 319 -4.82 -7.97 -23.39
CA LEU A 319 -5.88 -7.42 -24.23
C LEU A 319 -6.47 -8.55 -25.06
N GLY A 320 -7.78 -8.61 -25.24
CA GLY A 320 -8.41 -9.74 -25.91
C GLY A 320 -9.93 -9.65 -25.97
N PRO A 321 -10.61 -10.73 -26.38
CA PRO A 321 -12.06 -10.73 -26.56
C PRO A 321 -12.81 -10.55 -25.24
N CYS A 322 -13.74 -9.59 -25.20
CA CYS A 322 -14.45 -9.20 -23.99
C CYS A 322 -15.37 -10.24 -23.36
N GLY A 323 -15.85 -11.21 -24.15
CA GLY A 323 -16.80 -12.22 -23.70
C GLY A 323 -16.19 -13.39 -22.92
N ILE A 324 -14.87 -13.41 -22.73
CA ILE A 324 -14.19 -14.55 -22.10
C ILE A 324 -13.97 -14.26 -20.62
N THR A 325 -14.60 -15.05 -19.77
CA THR A 325 -14.43 -15.03 -18.31
C THR A 325 -13.56 -16.18 -17.83
N HIS A 326 -12.87 -15.99 -16.71
CA HIS A 326 -12.17 -17.05 -15.98
C HIS A 326 -12.54 -17.00 -14.49
N ALA A 327 -12.51 -18.16 -13.84
CA ALA A 327 -12.68 -18.24 -12.40
C ALA A 327 -11.42 -17.71 -11.69
N ILE A 328 -11.61 -16.89 -10.65
CA ILE A 328 -10.53 -16.22 -9.90
C ILE A 328 -10.06 -17.08 -8.71
N SER A 329 -10.83 -18.08 -8.27
CA SER A 329 -10.54 -18.77 -7.01
C SER A 329 -10.53 -20.29 -7.10
N ASN A 330 -9.37 -20.87 -6.80
CA ASN A 330 -9.17 -22.24 -6.30
C ASN A 330 -9.19 -22.33 -4.75
N THR A 331 -9.64 -21.29 -4.03
CA THR A 331 -9.86 -21.37 -2.56
C THR A 331 -11.30 -21.01 -2.20
N ASN A 332 -12.19 -22.03 -2.28
CA ASN A 332 -13.52 -22.23 -1.64
C ASN A 332 -14.52 -21.05 -1.48
N PRO A 333 -15.87 -21.27 -1.56
CA PRO A 333 -16.68 -22.18 -2.36
C PRO A 333 -17.47 -21.43 -3.46
N LEU A 334 -17.19 -20.14 -3.70
CA LEU A 334 -17.95 -19.32 -4.64
C LEU A 334 -17.16 -19.20 -5.94
N ASP A 335 -17.78 -19.63 -7.04
CA ASP A 335 -17.27 -19.45 -8.40
C ASP A 335 -17.32 -17.96 -8.77
N VAL A 336 -16.35 -17.21 -8.24
CA VAL A 336 -16.16 -15.81 -8.59
C VAL A 336 -15.51 -15.76 -9.96
N THR A 337 -16.27 -15.33 -10.96
CA THR A 337 -15.78 -15.13 -12.32
C THR A 337 -15.40 -13.66 -12.54
N ARG A 338 -14.30 -13.43 -13.26
CA ARG A 338 -13.98 -12.12 -13.87
C ARG A 338 -13.67 -12.30 -15.34
N ARG A 339 -13.71 -11.20 -16.09
CA ARG A 339 -13.19 -11.17 -17.46
C ARG A 339 -11.71 -11.48 -17.47
N ARG A 340 -11.28 -12.29 -18.43
CA ARG A 340 -9.87 -12.64 -18.62
C ARG A 340 -9.08 -11.50 -19.24
N PHE A 341 -9.72 -10.75 -20.12
CA PHE A 341 -9.09 -9.74 -20.94
C PHE A 341 -9.58 -8.34 -20.59
N VAL A 342 -8.71 -7.35 -20.77
CA VAL A 342 -9.12 -5.94 -20.74
C VAL A 342 -9.93 -5.63 -21.99
N CYS A 343 -11.04 -4.92 -21.79
CA CYS A 343 -11.94 -4.47 -22.84
C CYS A 343 -11.71 -3.01 -23.19
N PRO A 344 -11.21 -2.69 -24.40
CA PRO A 344 -11.02 -1.31 -24.81
C PRO A 344 -12.31 -0.49 -24.88
N GLU A 345 -13.45 -1.15 -25.09
CA GLU A 345 -14.76 -0.51 -25.23
C GLU A 345 -15.29 0.07 -23.90
N ASP A 346 -14.81 -0.45 -22.76
CA ASP A 346 -15.27 -0.06 -21.41
C ASP A 346 -14.62 1.21 -20.87
N THR A 347 -14.43 2.20 -21.74
CA THR A 347 -13.83 3.51 -21.43
C THR A 347 -14.49 4.25 -20.27
N ARG A 348 -15.75 3.93 -19.94
CA ARG A 348 -16.47 4.53 -18.79
C ARG A 348 -16.08 3.94 -17.45
N LEU A 349 -15.74 2.65 -17.42
CA LEU A 349 -15.40 1.93 -16.19
C LEU A 349 -13.92 2.10 -15.86
N LEU A 350 -13.07 2.17 -16.89
CA LEU A 350 -11.63 2.30 -16.75
C LEU A 350 -11.21 3.74 -16.38
N ASN A 351 -10.16 3.85 -15.55
CA ASN A 351 -9.50 5.13 -15.22
C ASN A 351 -8.53 5.59 -16.33
N TYR A 352 -8.41 4.81 -17.40
CA TYR A 352 -7.55 5.00 -18.55
C TYR A 352 -8.32 4.58 -19.80
N ASP A 353 -7.84 4.98 -20.97
CA ASP A 353 -8.36 4.52 -22.25
C ASP A 353 -7.19 4.30 -23.24
N PHE A 354 -7.53 4.26 -24.53
CA PHE A 354 -6.60 3.97 -25.61
C PHE A 354 -6.57 5.09 -26.67
N HIS A 355 -6.99 6.32 -26.33
CA HIS A 355 -7.12 7.41 -27.30
C HIS A 355 -5.79 7.81 -27.96
N CYS A 356 -4.67 7.58 -27.26
CA CYS A 356 -3.31 7.84 -27.73
C CYS A 356 -2.70 6.72 -28.59
N VAL A 357 -3.45 5.64 -28.83
CA VAL A 357 -3.06 4.49 -29.66
C VAL A 357 -3.92 4.45 -30.92
N ALA A 358 -3.32 4.16 -32.07
CA ALA A 358 -4.07 4.08 -33.31
C ALA A 358 -5.07 2.90 -33.30
N GLN A 359 -6.28 3.12 -33.82
CA GLN A 359 -7.38 2.13 -33.77
C GLN A 359 -7.01 0.78 -34.42
N ASN A 360 -6.20 0.82 -35.47
CA ASN A 360 -5.69 -0.37 -36.16
C ASN A 360 -4.73 -1.18 -35.28
N GLU A 361 -3.81 -0.50 -34.58
CA GLU A 361 -2.86 -1.12 -33.65
C GLU A 361 -3.60 -1.75 -32.46
N MET A 362 -4.58 -1.04 -31.90
CA MET A 362 -5.41 -1.58 -30.82
C MET A 362 -6.21 -2.80 -31.26
N SER A 363 -6.85 -2.75 -32.42
CA SER A 363 -7.60 -3.88 -32.98
C SER A 363 -6.70 -5.09 -33.22
N GLN A 364 -5.45 -4.86 -33.64
CA GLN A 364 -4.46 -5.91 -33.80
C GLN A 364 -4.01 -6.46 -32.44
N ALA A 365 -3.78 -5.60 -31.43
CA ALA A 365 -3.39 -6.02 -30.09
C ALA A 365 -4.45 -6.93 -29.43
N VAL A 366 -5.73 -6.65 -29.66
CA VAL A 366 -6.86 -7.49 -29.20
C VAL A 366 -6.86 -8.85 -29.92
N LYS A 367 -6.61 -8.89 -31.23
CA LYS A 367 -6.55 -10.14 -32.01
C LYS A 367 -5.34 -11.00 -31.62
N ASP A 368 -4.19 -10.37 -31.39
CA ASP A 368 -2.92 -11.02 -31.06
C ASP A 368 -2.83 -11.46 -29.58
N ILE A 369 -3.81 -11.09 -28.75
CA ILE A 369 -3.80 -11.31 -27.30
C ILE A 369 -2.53 -10.72 -26.65
N ARG A 370 -2.26 -9.44 -26.88
CA ARG A 370 -1.01 -8.80 -26.41
C ARG A 370 -1.05 -8.51 -24.91
N LYS A 371 0.07 -8.83 -24.25
CA LYS A 371 0.35 -8.41 -22.87
C LYS A 371 1.01 -7.05 -22.79
N THR A 372 1.76 -6.64 -23.82
CA THR A 372 2.49 -5.38 -23.83
C THR A 372 1.77 -4.40 -24.74
N TYR A 373 1.25 -3.32 -24.15
CA TYR A 373 0.54 -2.27 -24.87
C TYR A 373 0.60 -0.95 -24.11
N THR A 374 0.23 0.11 -24.82
CA THR A 374 0.15 1.47 -24.30
C THR A 374 -1.27 1.76 -23.81
N VAL A 375 -1.37 2.38 -22.64
CA VAL A 375 -2.62 3.00 -22.15
C VAL A 375 -2.42 4.49 -21.97
N CYS A 376 -3.53 5.22 -22.02
CA CYS A 376 -3.55 6.68 -22.00
C CYS A 376 -4.36 7.13 -20.80
N GLY A 377 -3.89 8.18 -20.12
CA GLY A 377 -4.61 8.72 -18.98
C GLY A 377 -5.89 9.41 -19.44
N LYS A 378 -6.85 9.55 -18.54
CA LYS A 378 -8.15 10.16 -18.83
C LYS A 378 -8.24 11.50 -18.12
N SER A 379 -8.89 12.50 -18.72
CA SER A 379 -9.09 13.78 -18.04
C SER A 379 -9.93 13.63 -16.78
N PHE A 380 -9.64 14.50 -15.81
CA PHE A 380 -10.51 14.73 -14.68
C PHE A 380 -11.84 15.29 -15.18
N VAL A 381 -12.93 14.55 -14.93
CA VAL A 381 -14.31 15.01 -15.26
C VAL A 381 -14.56 16.44 -14.77
N ASN A 382 -14.02 16.79 -13.60
CA ASN A 382 -13.96 18.15 -13.08
C ASN A 382 -12.71 18.32 -12.20
N TYR A 383 -11.64 18.89 -12.76
CA TYR A 383 -10.38 19.10 -12.04
C TYR A 383 -10.56 20.03 -10.82
N LEU A 384 -11.39 21.08 -10.91
CA LEU A 384 -11.67 21.99 -9.79
C LEU A 384 -12.34 21.26 -8.63
N GLN A 385 -13.30 20.38 -8.92
CA GLN A 385 -13.95 19.57 -7.88
C GLN A 385 -12.95 18.62 -7.21
N THR A 386 -12.03 18.03 -7.99
CA THR A 386 -10.98 17.16 -7.45
C THR A 386 -10.04 17.94 -6.52
N VAL A 387 -9.62 19.14 -6.92
CA VAL A 387 -8.80 20.04 -6.10
C VAL A 387 -9.52 20.44 -4.82
N GLN A 388 -10.81 20.78 -4.90
CA GLN A 388 -11.62 21.13 -3.72
C GLN A 388 -11.73 19.98 -2.73
N ILE A 389 -12.05 18.77 -3.20
CA ILE A 389 -12.15 17.57 -2.35
C ILE A 389 -10.79 17.28 -1.70
N MET A 390 -9.71 17.33 -2.48
CA MET A 390 -8.35 17.11 -1.97
C MET A 390 -7.98 18.16 -0.91
N ALA A 391 -8.31 19.43 -1.13
CA ALA A 391 -8.03 20.50 -0.18
C ALA A 391 -8.80 20.31 1.14
N VAL A 392 -10.09 20.01 1.07
CA VAL A 392 -10.91 19.74 2.26
C VAL A 392 -10.36 18.53 3.02
N TYR A 393 -10.04 17.44 2.30
CA TYR A 393 -9.46 16.24 2.89
C TYR A 393 -8.14 16.55 3.61
N SER A 394 -7.21 17.23 2.93
CA SER A 394 -5.90 17.59 3.50
C SER A 394 -6.03 18.49 4.74
N VAL A 395 -6.94 19.46 4.73
CA VAL A 395 -7.19 20.31 5.91
C VAL A 395 -7.72 19.47 7.08
N LEU A 396 -8.69 18.58 6.84
CA LEU A 396 -9.20 17.68 7.87
C LEU A 396 -8.10 16.77 8.43
N CYS A 397 -7.26 16.17 7.58
CA CYS A 397 -6.13 15.36 8.03
C CYS A 397 -5.13 16.16 8.87
N LEU A 398 -4.75 17.37 8.44
CA LEU A 398 -3.84 18.23 9.20
C LEU A 398 -4.43 18.62 10.56
N LEU A 399 -5.74 18.86 10.65
CA LEU A 399 -6.42 19.13 11.92
C LEU A 399 -6.40 17.90 12.85
N VAL A 400 -6.61 16.70 12.31
CA VAL A 400 -6.50 15.45 13.08
C VAL A 400 -5.07 15.26 13.59
N PHE A 401 -4.07 15.41 12.72
CA PHE A 401 -2.66 15.28 13.09
C PHE A 401 -2.24 16.32 14.13
N HIS A 402 -2.65 17.57 13.96
CA HIS A 402 -2.42 18.64 14.92
C HIS A 402 -3.03 18.30 16.28
N SER A 403 -4.28 17.84 16.28
CA SER A 403 -5.01 17.50 17.51
C SER A 403 -4.30 16.39 18.29
N VAL A 404 -3.95 15.28 17.65
CA VAL A 404 -3.26 14.17 18.34
C VAL A 404 -1.88 14.58 18.84
N MET A 405 -1.08 15.28 18.02
CA MET A 405 0.25 15.74 18.47
C MET A 405 0.16 16.72 19.63
N ARG A 406 -0.92 17.49 19.74
CA ARG A 406 -1.15 18.41 20.86
C ARG A 406 -1.42 17.64 22.16
N PHE A 407 -2.08 16.49 22.09
CA PHE A 407 -2.42 15.72 23.28
C PHE A 407 -1.30 14.75 23.64
N SER A 408 -0.73 14.93 24.83
CA SER A 408 0.15 13.94 25.45
C SER A 408 -0.60 13.21 26.55
N PHE A 409 -0.39 11.91 26.65
CA PHE A 409 -1.01 11.08 27.67
C PHE A 409 -0.07 10.92 28.86
N ALA A 410 -0.63 11.07 30.07
CA ALA A 410 0.08 10.81 31.31
C ALA A 410 -0.37 9.47 31.88
N PHE A 411 0.57 8.55 32.04
CA PHE A 411 0.35 7.28 32.71
C PHE A 411 0.39 7.51 34.22
N GLN A 412 -0.71 7.18 34.91
CA GLN A 412 -0.67 6.97 36.35
C GLN A 412 -0.62 5.47 36.57
N VAL A 413 0.58 4.93 36.77
CA VAL A 413 0.68 3.56 37.28
C VAL A 413 0.30 3.63 38.76
N GLU A 414 -0.99 3.52 39.05
CA GLU A 414 -1.40 3.08 40.38
C GLU A 414 -0.86 1.67 40.52
N LYS A 415 0.29 1.52 41.21
CA LYS A 415 0.68 0.23 41.77
C LYS A 415 -0.49 -0.16 42.64
N LYS A 416 -1.38 -1.04 42.15
CA LYS A 416 -2.21 -1.85 43.01
C LYS A 416 -1.20 -2.57 43.92
N THR A 417 -1.05 -2.04 45.12
CA THR A 417 -0.44 -2.77 46.22
C THR A 417 -1.23 -4.05 46.32
N ILE A 418 -0.68 -5.11 45.73
CA ILE A 418 -1.10 -6.48 46.03
C ILE A 418 -1.00 -6.54 47.55
N PRO A 419 -2.13 -6.71 48.28
CA PRO A 419 -2.06 -6.82 49.71
C PRO A 419 -1.05 -7.93 50.00
N LYS A 420 0.01 -7.60 50.75
CA LYS A 420 0.89 -8.61 51.31
C LYS A 420 -0.03 -9.54 52.09
N ILE A 421 -0.27 -10.73 51.53
CA ILE A 421 -0.77 -11.84 52.30
C ILE A 421 0.39 -12.12 53.26
N ILE A 422 0.21 -11.65 54.50
CA ILE A 422 1.09 -11.97 55.61
C ILE A 422 0.85 -13.45 55.86
N GLU A 423 1.83 -14.29 55.52
CA GLU A 423 1.98 -15.62 56.09
C GLU A 423 2.51 -15.52 57.53
#